data_AF-A0A524IQ91-F1
#
_entry.id   AF-A0A524IQ91-F1
#
_cell.length_a   1.000
_cell.length_b   1.000
_cell.length_c   1.000
_cell.angle_alpha   90.00
_cell.angle_beta   90.00
_cell.angle_gamma   90.00
#
_symmetry.space_group_name_H-M   'P 1'
#
loop_
_entity.id
_entity.type
_entity.pdbx_description
1 polymer ?
#
loop_
_entity_poly.entity_id
_entity_poly.type
_entity_poly.pdbx_seq_one_letter_code
_entity_poly.pdbx_strand_id
1 'polypeptide(L)'
;MLINCAGELRDYVREHMSEKRFEHCLRTEETAVRLCGRYGVSAEDSGSEAGDLCCCSTAAISHDIARELPEDLMLDYASRYMPLTDWEKKYPLLSHGKAGAYLLSTRFGITSREICEAVRTHTVAEPGMGTCAKIVYIADYTEPGRSHLEPDFWDRYGDWSLNRLLLTVLEKTIT
;
A
#
# COMPACT_ATOMS: atom_id res chain seq x y z
N MET A 1 19.42 -15.82 10.29
CA MET A 1 18.97 -16.16 8.92
C MET A 1 18.20 -14.97 8.42
N LEU A 2 18.81 -14.15 7.57
CA LEU A 2 18.08 -13.15 6.80
C LEU A 2 17.39 -13.93 5.68
N ILE A 3 16.15 -14.30 5.95
CA ILE A 3 15.27 -14.96 5.00
C ILE A 3 15.16 -14.06 3.77
N ASN A 4 15.07 -14.65 2.58
CA ASN A 4 14.84 -13.94 1.34
C ASN A 4 13.39 -13.42 1.31
N CYS A 5 13.08 -12.45 2.18
CA CYS A 5 11.71 -12.02 2.52
C CYS A 5 10.93 -11.54 1.30
N ALA A 6 11.60 -11.00 0.26
CA ALA A 6 10.94 -10.49 -0.93
C ALA A 6 10.33 -11.59 -1.81
N GLY A 7 10.99 -12.74 -1.94
CA GLY A 7 10.47 -13.88 -2.72
C GLY A 7 9.25 -14.51 -2.04
N GLU A 8 9.40 -14.80 -0.74
CA GLU A 8 8.33 -15.41 0.07
C GLU A 8 7.09 -14.53 0.19
N LEU A 9 7.27 -13.20 0.26
CA LEU A 9 6.16 -12.26 0.30
C LEU A 9 5.32 -12.31 -0.98
N ARG A 10 5.98 -12.27 -2.15
CA ARG A 10 5.27 -12.33 -3.44
C ARG A 10 4.54 -13.64 -3.65
N ASP A 11 5.17 -14.76 -3.25
CA ASP A 11 4.55 -16.07 -3.34
C ASP A 11 3.32 -16.14 -2.43
N TYR A 12 3.41 -15.61 -1.20
CA TYR A 12 2.27 -15.52 -0.31
C TYR A 12 1.11 -14.71 -0.89
N VAL A 13 1.38 -13.50 -1.42
CA VAL A 13 0.34 -12.65 -2.02
C VAL A 13 -0.31 -13.37 -3.21
N ARG A 14 0.47 -14.08 -4.04
CA ARG A 14 -0.06 -14.87 -5.16
C ARG A 14 -0.94 -16.04 -4.69
N GLU A 15 -0.54 -16.75 -3.65
CA GLU A 15 -1.25 -17.93 -3.14
C GLU A 15 -2.53 -17.59 -2.37
N HIS A 16 -2.59 -16.41 -1.75
CA HIS A 16 -3.67 -16.05 -0.82
C HIS A 16 -4.66 -15.04 -1.40
N MET A 17 -4.43 -14.55 -2.61
CA MET A 17 -5.30 -13.61 -3.31
C MET A 17 -5.81 -14.20 -4.63
N SER A 18 -6.97 -13.76 -5.06
CA SER A 18 -7.48 -14.04 -6.41
C SER A 18 -6.50 -13.54 -7.49
N GLU A 19 -6.50 -14.18 -8.66
CA GLU A 19 -5.63 -13.79 -9.79
C GLU A 19 -5.80 -12.31 -10.14
N LYS A 20 -7.05 -11.84 -10.23
CA LYS A 20 -7.39 -10.43 -10.48
C LYS A 20 -6.76 -9.48 -9.44
N ARG A 21 -6.75 -9.88 -8.16
CA ARG A 21 -6.18 -9.09 -7.06
C ARG A 21 -4.66 -9.13 -7.10
N PHE A 22 -4.06 -10.27 -7.40
CA PHE A 22 -2.62 -10.38 -7.57
C PHE A 22 -2.10 -9.51 -8.72
N GLU A 23 -2.80 -9.51 -9.87
CA GLU A 23 -2.48 -8.61 -10.98
C GLU A 23 -2.62 -7.14 -10.59
N HIS A 24 -3.64 -6.79 -9.79
CA HIS A 24 -3.79 -5.46 -9.21
C HIS A 24 -2.58 -5.08 -8.34
N CYS A 25 -2.11 -5.97 -7.47
CA CYS A 25 -0.92 -5.73 -6.66
C CYS A 25 0.34 -5.53 -7.52
N LEU A 26 0.51 -6.30 -8.61
CA LEU A 26 1.64 -6.14 -9.53
C LEU A 26 1.62 -4.79 -10.26
N ARG A 27 0.46 -4.38 -10.77
CA ARG A 27 0.31 -3.06 -11.45
C ARG A 27 0.46 -1.90 -10.48
N THR A 28 -0.01 -2.07 -9.24
CA THR A 28 0.19 -1.12 -8.14
C THR A 28 1.68 -0.99 -7.80
N GLU A 29 2.40 -2.11 -7.69
CA GLU A 29 3.86 -2.13 -7.49
C GLU A 29 4.60 -1.40 -8.62
N GLU A 30 4.30 -1.73 -9.88
CA GLU A 30 4.94 -1.08 -11.01
C GLU A 30 4.68 0.44 -11.03
N THR A 31 3.46 0.84 -10.74
CA THR A 31 3.06 2.26 -10.65
C THR A 31 3.78 2.96 -9.51
N ALA A 32 3.89 2.33 -8.34
CA ALA A 32 4.62 2.86 -7.19
C ALA A 32 6.11 3.06 -7.50
N VAL A 33 6.77 2.08 -8.14
CA VAL A 33 8.19 2.18 -8.54
C VAL A 33 8.40 3.35 -9.51
N ARG A 34 7.52 3.52 -10.49
CA ARG A 34 7.56 4.66 -11.43
C ARG A 34 7.42 6.00 -10.68
N LEU A 35 6.51 6.09 -9.71
CA LEU A 35 6.33 7.29 -8.89
C LEU A 35 7.54 7.57 -7.99
N CYS A 36 8.18 6.55 -7.41
CA CYS A 36 9.39 6.73 -6.60
C CYS A 36 10.54 7.31 -7.45
N GLY A 37 10.72 6.80 -8.69
CA GLY A 37 11.66 7.38 -9.65
C GLY A 37 11.32 8.83 -10.04
N ARG A 38 10.03 9.13 -10.25
CA ARG A 38 9.57 10.48 -10.63
C ARG A 38 9.80 11.53 -9.54
N TYR A 39 9.52 11.17 -8.29
CA TYR A 39 9.62 12.11 -7.17
C TYR A 39 10.98 12.08 -6.48
N GLY A 40 11.98 11.43 -7.08
CA GLY A 40 13.35 11.41 -6.56
C GLY A 40 13.48 10.66 -5.23
N VAL A 41 12.57 9.72 -4.95
CA VAL A 41 12.62 8.89 -3.75
C VAL A 41 13.71 7.84 -3.97
N SER A 42 14.94 8.21 -3.61
CA SER A 42 16.12 7.38 -3.76
C SER A 42 16.41 6.62 -2.47
N ALA A 43 17.21 5.56 -2.58
CA ALA A 43 17.66 4.73 -1.46
C ALA A 43 18.33 5.49 -0.30
N GLU A 44 18.75 6.73 -0.52
CA GLU A 44 19.60 7.51 0.37
C GLU A 44 18.81 8.44 1.31
N ASP A 45 17.54 8.75 1.00
CA ASP A 45 16.75 9.75 1.73
C ASP A 45 16.05 9.21 3.00
N SER A 46 15.90 7.88 3.16
CA SER A 46 15.25 7.29 4.35
C SER A 46 16.16 7.05 5.55
N GLY A 47 17.48 7.20 5.41
CA GLY A 47 18.42 6.75 6.45
C GLY A 47 18.30 5.26 6.79
N SER A 48 17.65 4.46 5.93
CA SER A 48 17.53 3.01 6.10
C SER A 48 18.61 2.30 5.28
N GLU A 49 19.19 1.23 5.83
CA GLU A 49 20.15 0.37 5.13
C GLU A 49 19.52 -0.40 3.94
N ALA A 50 18.21 -0.25 3.71
CA ALA A 50 17.43 -0.89 2.66
C ALA A 50 16.67 0.18 1.87
N GLY A 51 17.36 0.77 0.89
CA GLY A 51 16.88 1.90 0.10
C GLY A 51 15.40 1.93 -0.30
N ASP A 52 14.81 3.12 -0.26
CA ASP A 52 13.41 3.49 -0.43
C ASP A 52 12.69 2.86 -1.64
N LEU A 53 13.42 2.57 -2.73
CA LEU A 53 12.87 1.85 -3.89
C LEU A 53 12.36 0.45 -3.49
N CYS A 54 13.05 -0.21 -2.54
CA CYS A 54 12.65 -1.45 -1.91
C CYS A 54 11.41 -1.26 -1.03
N CYS A 55 11.31 -0.15 -0.29
CA CYS A 55 10.18 0.14 0.59
C CYS A 55 8.89 0.39 -0.20
N CYS A 56 8.91 1.24 -1.24
CA CYS A 56 7.75 1.48 -2.10
C CYS A 56 7.25 0.18 -2.75
N SER A 57 8.16 -0.60 -3.34
CA SER A 57 7.84 -1.87 -4.01
C SER A 57 7.27 -2.88 -3.02
N THR A 58 7.91 -3.08 -1.87
CA THR A 58 7.46 -4.02 -0.83
C THR A 58 6.10 -3.62 -0.27
N ALA A 59 5.88 -2.34 0.02
CA ALA A 59 4.59 -1.85 0.50
C ALA A 59 3.50 -1.99 -0.57
N ALA A 60 3.79 -1.66 -1.83
CA ALA A 60 2.83 -1.73 -2.92
C ALA A 60 2.44 -3.17 -3.29
N ILE A 61 3.38 -4.12 -3.34
CA ILE A 61 3.04 -5.52 -3.65
C ILE A 61 2.22 -6.18 -2.53
N SER A 62 2.33 -5.67 -1.30
CA SER A 62 1.68 -6.22 -0.11
C SER A 62 0.53 -5.38 0.47
N HIS A 63 0.15 -4.27 -0.17
CA HIS A 63 -0.90 -3.37 0.37
C HIS A 63 -2.22 -4.09 0.65
N ASP A 64 -2.60 -5.00 -0.26
CA ASP A 64 -3.82 -5.80 -0.21
C ASP A 64 -3.61 -7.21 0.39
N ILE A 65 -2.47 -7.51 1.02
CA ILE A 65 -2.10 -8.86 1.51
C ILE A 65 -3.14 -9.52 2.43
N ALA A 66 -3.97 -8.71 3.08
CA ALA A 66 -5.04 -9.17 3.97
C ALA A 66 -6.46 -8.94 3.42
N ARG A 67 -6.59 -8.48 2.16
CA ARG A 67 -7.87 -8.03 1.58
C ARG A 67 -8.91 -9.13 1.45
N GLU A 68 -8.47 -10.35 1.17
CA GLU A 68 -9.34 -11.51 0.94
C GLU A 68 -9.34 -12.49 2.13
N LEU A 69 -8.85 -12.07 3.30
CA LEU A 69 -9.02 -12.85 4.52
C LEU A 69 -10.50 -12.95 4.92
N PRO A 70 -10.89 -14.04 5.62
CA PRO A 70 -12.16 -14.10 6.33
C PRO A 70 -12.31 -12.88 7.26
N GLU A 71 -13.53 -12.34 7.33
CA GLU A 71 -13.83 -11.10 8.04
C GLU A 71 -13.42 -11.13 9.52
N ASP A 72 -13.73 -12.23 10.20
CA ASP A 72 -13.38 -12.47 11.61
C ASP A 72 -11.86 -12.46 11.82
N LEU A 73 -11.12 -13.11 10.92
CA LEU A 73 -9.66 -13.14 10.95
C LEU A 73 -9.05 -11.77 10.63
N MET A 74 -9.62 -11.05 9.67
CA MET A 74 -9.19 -9.69 9.31
C MET A 74 -9.35 -8.73 10.50
N LEU A 75 -10.49 -8.78 11.20
CA LEU A 75 -10.75 -7.97 12.39
C LEU A 75 -9.84 -8.36 13.56
N ASP A 76 -9.62 -9.66 13.79
CA ASP A 76 -8.69 -10.14 14.81
C ASP A 76 -7.28 -9.60 14.55
N TYR A 77 -6.74 -9.80 13.36
CA TYR A 77 -5.40 -9.33 12.99
C TYR A 77 -5.27 -7.81 13.06
N ALA A 78 -6.26 -7.08 12.54
CA ALA A 78 -6.27 -5.64 12.61
C ALA A 78 -6.26 -5.14 14.06
N SER A 79 -7.08 -5.73 14.93
CA SER A 79 -7.18 -5.35 16.36
C SER A 79 -5.90 -5.63 17.16
N ARG A 80 -5.13 -6.65 16.76
CA ARG A 80 -3.82 -6.97 17.36
C ARG A 80 -2.73 -5.99 16.96
N TYR A 81 -2.88 -5.33 15.81
CA TYR A 81 -1.94 -4.30 15.36
C TYR A 81 -2.27 -2.94 15.97
N MET A 82 -3.54 -2.54 15.93
CA MET A 82 -4.01 -1.25 16.43
C MET A 82 -5.50 -1.31 16.77
N PRO A 83 -6.01 -0.56 17.77
CA PRO A 83 -7.43 -0.50 18.05
C PRO A 83 -8.28 -0.21 16.80
N LEU A 84 -9.40 -0.92 16.68
CA LEU A 84 -10.38 -0.70 15.62
C LEU A 84 -11.21 0.54 15.92
N THR A 85 -11.36 1.39 14.91
CA THR A 85 -12.31 2.49 14.87
C THR A 85 -13.73 1.98 14.75
N ASP A 86 -14.72 2.82 15.04
CA ASP A 86 -16.12 2.44 14.88
C ASP A 86 -16.50 2.23 13.40
N TRP A 87 -15.83 2.91 12.48
CA TRP A 87 -15.98 2.68 11.04
C TRP A 87 -15.45 1.33 10.62
N GLU A 88 -14.29 0.91 11.12
CA GLU A 88 -13.73 -0.42 10.83
C GLU A 88 -14.59 -1.56 11.40
N LYS A 89 -15.18 -1.37 12.59
CA LYS A 89 -16.15 -2.34 13.13
C LYS A 89 -17.42 -2.40 12.28
N LYS A 90 -17.88 -1.26 11.76
CA LYS A 90 -19.10 -1.17 10.93
C LYS A 90 -18.87 -1.66 9.50
N TYR A 91 -17.67 -1.46 8.96
CA TYR A 91 -17.25 -1.86 7.61
C TYR A 91 -15.92 -2.62 7.70
N PRO A 92 -15.96 -3.92 8.06
CA PRO A 92 -14.78 -4.72 8.37
C PRO A 92 -13.71 -4.71 7.28
N LEU A 93 -14.12 -4.63 6.02
CA LEU A 93 -13.21 -4.55 4.89
C LEU A 93 -12.27 -3.35 4.93
N LEU A 94 -12.55 -2.27 5.68
CA LEU A 94 -11.60 -1.17 5.89
C LEU A 94 -10.35 -1.61 6.68
N SER A 95 -10.45 -2.70 7.44
CA SER A 95 -9.43 -3.16 8.38
C SER A 95 -8.27 -3.92 7.73
N HIS A 96 -8.39 -4.32 6.44
CA HIS A 96 -7.32 -5.08 5.77
C HIS A 96 -5.97 -4.34 5.75
N GLY A 97 -5.93 -3.01 5.72
CA GLY A 97 -4.66 -2.28 5.85
C GLY A 97 -3.97 -2.57 7.19
N LYS A 98 -4.71 -2.51 8.30
CA LYS A 98 -4.19 -2.85 9.64
C LYS A 98 -3.84 -4.34 9.74
N ALA A 99 -4.69 -5.21 9.23
CA ALA A 99 -4.44 -6.66 9.21
C ALA A 99 -3.21 -7.01 8.34
N GLY A 100 -2.98 -6.29 7.25
CA GLY A 100 -1.81 -6.43 6.39
C GLY A 100 -0.54 -6.02 7.12
N ALA A 101 -0.54 -4.89 7.81
CA ALA A 101 0.59 -4.46 8.64
C ALA A 101 0.89 -5.44 9.79
N TYR A 102 -0.14 -6.07 10.38
CA TYR A 102 0.03 -7.17 11.33
C TYR A 102 0.75 -8.36 10.70
N LEU A 103 0.29 -8.83 9.53
CA LEU A 103 0.90 -9.96 8.82
C LEU A 103 2.36 -9.69 8.45
N LEU A 104 2.66 -8.50 7.92
CA LEU A 104 4.01 -8.11 7.55
C LEU A 104 4.97 -8.16 8.75
N SER A 105 4.56 -7.58 9.88
CA SER A 105 5.39 -7.53 11.08
C SER A 105 5.55 -8.88 11.78
N THR A 106 4.51 -9.72 11.79
CA THR A 106 4.52 -10.99 12.54
C THR A 106 4.98 -12.19 11.72
N ARG A 107 4.49 -12.34 10.48
CA ARG A 107 4.79 -13.49 9.63
C ARG A 107 6.07 -13.30 8.84
N PHE A 108 6.30 -12.10 8.31
CA PHE A 108 7.44 -11.81 7.43
C PHE A 108 8.60 -11.08 8.13
N GLY A 109 8.42 -10.68 9.39
CA GLY A 109 9.42 -9.92 10.15
C GLY A 109 9.68 -8.51 9.59
N ILE A 110 8.82 -8.02 8.70
CA ILE A 110 8.92 -6.70 8.08
C ILE A 110 8.35 -5.69 9.06
N THR A 111 9.24 -5.04 9.80
CA THR A 111 8.90 -4.07 10.86
C THR A 111 9.27 -2.63 10.50
N SER A 112 9.65 -2.38 9.24
CA SER A 112 9.90 -1.03 8.73
C SER A 112 8.65 -0.15 8.91
N ARG A 113 8.81 0.95 9.64
CA ARG A 113 7.74 1.90 9.90
C ARG A 113 7.14 2.43 8.59
N GLU A 114 7.97 2.70 7.59
CA GLU A 114 7.52 3.25 6.31
C GLU A 114 6.64 2.26 5.54
N ILE A 115 7.05 0.99 5.49
CA ILE A 115 6.29 -0.07 4.82
C ILE A 115 4.97 -0.33 5.56
N CYS A 116 5.03 -0.51 6.88
CA CYS A 116 3.85 -0.80 7.68
C CYS A 116 2.87 0.38 7.73
N GLU A 117 3.36 1.62 7.73
CA GLU A 117 2.52 2.82 7.60
C GLU A 117 1.80 2.83 6.25
N ALA A 118 2.56 2.68 5.14
CA ALA A 118 2.00 2.68 3.81
C ALA A 118 0.90 1.62 3.63
N VAL A 119 1.14 0.40 4.08
CA VAL A 119 0.15 -0.69 4.02
C VAL A 119 -1.03 -0.42 4.94
N ARG A 120 -0.83 0.12 6.15
CA ARG A 120 -1.94 0.45 7.04
C ARG A 120 -2.85 1.53 6.48
N THR A 121 -2.29 2.57 5.88
CA THR A 121 -3.04 3.80 5.53
C THR A 121 -3.50 3.84 4.08
N HIS A 122 -3.18 2.85 3.24
CA HIS A 122 -3.45 2.91 1.80
C HIS A 122 -4.93 3.08 1.43
N THR A 123 -5.88 2.74 2.31
CA THR A 123 -7.32 2.86 2.04
C THR A 123 -7.96 4.12 2.57
N VAL A 124 -7.60 4.54 3.78
CA VAL A 124 -8.26 5.63 4.49
C VAL A 124 -7.43 6.90 4.57
N ALA A 125 -6.16 6.83 4.14
CA ALA A 125 -5.14 7.84 4.35
C ALA A 125 -4.96 8.23 5.83
N GLU A 126 -4.00 9.10 6.12
CA GLU A 126 -3.83 9.68 7.45
C GLU A 126 -3.14 11.05 7.34
N PRO A 127 -3.44 12.01 8.24
CA PRO A 127 -2.65 13.23 8.32
C PRO A 127 -1.17 12.92 8.60
N GLY A 128 -0.27 13.53 7.83
CA GLY A 128 1.17 13.36 8.02
C GLY A 128 1.77 12.11 7.39
N MET A 129 1.08 11.46 6.43
CA MET A 129 1.63 10.31 5.70
C MET A 129 3.06 10.55 5.20
N GLY A 130 3.92 9.57 5.44
CA GLY A 130 5.26 9.50 4.87
C GLY A 130 5.25 9.38 3.34
N THR A 131 6.39 9.62 2.71
CA THR A 131 6.51 9.61 1.24
C THR A 131 6.08 8.26 0.63
N CYS A 132 6.52 7.14 1.21
CA CYS A 132 6.12 5.79 0.79
C CYS A 132 4.58 5.60 0.84
N ALA A 133 3.95 6.00 1.95
CA ALA A 133 2.51 5.89 2.12
C ALA A 133 1.72 6.71 1.09
N LYS A 134 2.17 7.93 0.78
CA LYS A 134 1.58 8.75 -0.29
C LYS A 134 1.67 8.07 -1.65
N ILE A 135 2.84 7.51 -1.95
CA ILE A 135 3.06 6.86 -3.25
C ILE A 135 2.21 5.60 -3.39
N VAL A 136 2.15 4.75 -2.37
CA VAL A 136 1.31 3.54 -2.40
C VAL A 136 -0.17 3.91 -2.52
N TYR A 137 -0.63 4.93 -1.81
CA TYR A 137 -2.01 5.43 -1.91
C TYR A 137 -2.36 5.89 -3.34
N ILE A 138 -1.48 6.70 -3.96
CA ILE A 138 -1.68 7.16 -5.34
C ILE A 138 -1.61 5.98 -6.31
N ALA A 139 -0.62 5.09 -6.14
CA ALA A 139 -0.42 3.95 -7.03
C ALA A 139 -1.63 3.00 -7.03
N ASP A 140 -2.19 2.68 -5.86
CA ASP A 140 -3.36 1.81 -5.73
C ASP A 140 -4.57 2.39 -6.48
N TYR A 141 -4.75 3.71 -6.42
CA TYR A 141 -5.83 4.41 -7.12
C TYR A 141 -5.59 4.56 -8.63
N THR A 142 -4.34 4.68 -9.06
CA THR A 142 -3.99 5.11 -10.43
C THR A 142 -3.39 4.01 -11.30
N GLU A 143 -3.28 2.80 -10.78
CA GLU A 143 -2.73 1.67 -11.54
C GLU A 143 -3.54 1.43 -12.85
N PRO A 144 -2.89 1.04 -13.97
CA PRO A 144 -3.52 1.05 -15.31
C PRO A 144 -4.78 0.19 -15.48
N GLY A 145 -5.05 -0.77 -14.59
CA GLY A 145 -6.25 -1.60 -14.58
C GLY A 145 -7.46 -0.96 -13.90
N ARG A 146 -7.33 0.23 -13.32
CA ARG A 146 -8.44 0.97 -12.71
C ARG A 146 -9.33 1.60 -13.77
N SER A 147 -10.48 0.96 -14.01
CA SER A 147 -11.49 1.43 -14.95
C SER A 147 -12.17 2.76 -14.58
N HIS A 148 -11.99 3.24 -13.36
CA HIS A 148 -12.53 4.52 -12.88
C HIS A 148 -11.61 5.71 -13.18
N LEU A 149 -10.38 5.45 -13.63
CA LEU A 149 -9.42 6.50 -13.92
C LEU A 149 -9.79 7.21 -15.23
N GLU A 150 -9.78 8.54 -15.21
CA GLU A 150 -10.00 9.36 -16.40
C GLU A 150 -8.86 9.09 -17.42
N PRO A 151 -9.16 8.94 -18.72
CA PRO A 151 -8.14 8.63 -19.73
C PRO A 151 -7.00 9.65 -19.81
N ASP A 152 -7.28 10.91 -19.47
CA ASP A 152 -6.33 12.04 -19.48
C ASP A 152 -5.74 12.34 -18.09
N PHE A 153 -5.95 11.48 -17.09
CA PHE A 153 -5.53 11.73 -15.71
C PHE A 153 -4.04 12.10 -15.61
N TRP A 154 -3.16 11.30 -16.24
CA TRP A 154 -1.72 11.52 -16.18
C TRP A 154 -1.27 12.73 -17.01
N ASP A 155 -1.97 13.07 -18.10
CA ASP A 155 -1.71 14.28 -18.88
C ASP A 155 -2.05 15.54 -18.09
N ARG A 156 -3.11 15.49 -17.27
CA ARG A 156 -3.59 16.62 -16.47
C ARG A 156 -2.82 16.82 -15.17
N TYR A 157 -2.52 15.74 -14.47
CA TYR A 157 -2.02 15.78 -13.10
C TYR A 157 -0.61 15.23 -12.93
N GLY A 158 -0.03 14.60 -13.96
CA GLY A 158 1.25 13.91 -13.87
C GLY A 158 2.38 14.82 -13.40
N ASP A 159 2.41 16.07 -13.85
CA ASP A 159 3.46 17.05 -13.51
C ASP A 159 3.31 17.70 -12.13
N TRP A 160 2.32 17.29 -11.34
CA TRP A 160 2.10 17.87 -10.03
C TRP A 160 3.07 17.30 -9.00
N SER A 161 3.41 18.12 -8.00
CA SER A 161 4.14 17.66 -6.80
C SER A 161 3.38 16.53 -6.11
N LEU A 162 4.10 15.59 -5.45
CA LEU A 162 3.50 14.43 -4.78
C LEU A 162 2.32 14.79 -3.87
N ASN A 163 2.45 15.83 -3.04
CA ASN A 163 1.36 16.24 -2.14
C ASN A 163 0.12 16.74 -2.88
N ARG A 164 0.30 17.43 -4.00
CA ARG A 164 -0.80 17.95 -4.82
C ARG A 164 -1.49 16.82 -5.60
N LEU A 165 -0.72 15.86 -6.10
CA LEU A 165 -1.27 14.66 -6.72
C LEU A 165 -2.06 13.82 -5.70
N LEU A 166 -1.50 13.61 -4.50
CA LEU A 166 -2.20 12.95 -3.40
C LEU A 166 -3.55 13.63 -3.10
N LEU A 167 -3.56 14.96 -2.95
CA LEU A 167 -4.79 15.70 -2.66
C LEU A 167 -5.84 15.47 -3.75
N THR A 168 -5.42 15.42 -5.01
CA THR A 168 -6.32 15.17 -6.16
C THR A 168 -6.96 13.78 -6.06
N VAL A 169 -6.16 12.77 -5.71
CA VAL A 169 -6.66 11.39 -5.54
C VAL A 169 -7.61 11.30 -4.35
N LEU A 170 -7.29 11.95 -3.23
CA LEU A 170 -8.16 12.01 -2.05
C LEU A 170 -9.52 12.64 -2.38
N GLU A 171 -9.53 13.78 -3.08
CA GLU A 171 -10.76 14.46 -3.49
C GLU A 171 -11.65 13.57 -4.35
N LYS A 172 -11.05 12.80 -5.28
CA LYS A 172 -11.77 11.86 -6.15
C LYS A 172 -12.26 10.59 -5.46
N THR A 173 -11.69 10.22 -4.31
CA THR A 173 -12.09 9.02 -3.55
C THR A 173 -13.32 9.25 -2.67
N ILE A 174 -13.67 10.52 -2.40
CA ILE A 174 -14.80 10.93 -1.55
C ILE A 174 -16.07 11.20 -2.37
N THR A 175 -15.93 11.49 -3.67
CA THR A 175 -17.03 11.83 -4.60
C THR A 175 -17.58 10.61 -5.31
#